data_AF-A0A3M1V7V8-F1
#
_entry.id   AF-A0A3M1V7V8-F1
#
_cell.length_a   1.000
_cell.length_b   1.000
_cell.length_c   1.000
_cell.angle_alpha   90.00
_cell.angle_beta   90.00
_cell.angle_gamma   90.00
#
_symmetry.space_group_name_H-M   'P 1'
#
loop_
_entity.id
_entity.type
_entity.pdbx_description
1 polymer ?
#
loop_
_entity_poly.entity_id
_entity_poly.type
_entity_poly.pdbx_seq_one_letter_code
_entity_poly.pdbx_strand_id
1 'polypeptide(L)'
;HLAGEFAFVALSRIRGTATFAGMPVTQWYDRLVCGVYVVHCPSGRIAGRLHFEPPIRELFDVRLLPGIVFPAVVGLQRGTLDSLFVFPGVTEANARLPRKRPATGDPATVD
;
A
#
# COMPACT_ATOMS: atom_id res chain seq x y z
N HIS A 1 12.09 10.17 0.45
CA HIS A 1 11.41 11.38 0.98
C HIS A 1 11.81 11.58 2.43
N LEU A 2 11.94 12.82 2.89
CA LEU A 2 12.34 13.13 4.28
C LEU A 2 11.18 13.81 5.02
N ALA A 3 11.00 13.48 6.30
CA ALA A 3 10.14 14.21 7.22
C ALA A 3 10.75 14.22 8.62
N GLY A 4 11.20 15.40 9.07
CA GLY A 4 11.99 15.52 10.29
C GLY A 4 13.24 14.64 10.24
N GLU A 5 13.45 13.84 11.27
CA GLU A 5 14.60 12.93 11.40
C GLU A 5 14.41 11.59 10.67
N PHE A 6 13.33 11.43 9.90
CA PHE A 6 12.99 10.16 9.25
C PHE A 6 13.11 10.24 7.72
N ALA A 7 13.71 9.21 7.14
CA ALA A 7 13.73 8.95 5.72
C ALA A 7 12.77 7.82 5.34
N PHE A 8 11.92 8.11 4.35
CA PHE A 8 11.04 7.17 3.70
C PHE A 8 11.69 6.72 2.39
N VAL A 9 12.09 5.46 2.37
CA VAL A 9 12.88 4.85 1.29
C VAL A 9 12.00 3.85 0.55
N ALA A 10 11.76 4.11 -0.73
CA ALA A 10 11.05 3.21 -1.61
C ALA A 10 11.99 2.10 -2.11
N LEU A 11 11.54 0.86 -2.02
CA LEU A 11 12.25 -0.31 -2.50
C LEU A 11 11.45 -0.97 -3.62
N SER A 12 12.12 -1.15 -4.76
CA SER A 12 11.63 -1.93 -5.89
C SER A 12 12.41 -3.24 -5.97
N ARG A 13 11.70 -4.31 -6.32
CA ARG A 13 12.28 -5.64 -6.49
C ARG A 13 12.79 -5.80 -7.92
N ILE A 14 14.06 -6.20 -8.04
CA ILE A 14 14.71 -6.48 -9.31
C ILE A 14 13.94 -7.59 -10.05
N ARG A 15 13.72 -7.40 -11.36
CA ARG A 15 13.14 -8.43 -12.25
C ARG A 15 14.24 -9.38 -12.72
N GLY A 16 13.93 -10.67 -12.83
CA GLY A 16 14.90 -11.72 -13.17
C GLY A 16 15.55 -11.61 -14.55
N THR A 17 15.09 -10.70 -15.41
CA THR A 17 15.59 -10.49 -16.77
C THR A 17 16.58 -9.31 -16.84
N ALA A 18 17.81 -9.60 -16.38
CA ALA A 18 19.12 -9.21 -16.96
C ALA A 18 19.46 -7.73 -17.26
N THR A 19 19.54 -6.88 -16.23
CA THR A 19 20.57 -5.81 -16.18
C THR A 19 21.27 -5.79 -14.82
N PHE A 20 20.54 -6.09 -13.75
CA PHE A 20 21.05 -6.13 -12.37
C PHE A 20 21.27 -7.56 -11.84
N ALA A 21 21.25 -8.56 -12.73
CA ALA A 21 21.50 -9.95 -12.36
C ALA A 21 22.94 -10.12 -11.85
N GLY A 22 23.12 -10.81 -10.73
CA GLY A 22 24.43 -11.05 -10.13
C GLY A 22 25.00 -9.89 -9.30
N MET A 23 24.24 -8.81 -9.08
CA MET A 23 24.66 -7.77 -8.14
C MET A 23 24.72 -8.30 -6.70
N PRO A 24 25.62 -7.82 -5.83
CA PRO A 24 25.77 -8.34 -4.47
C PRO A 24 24.46 -8.35 -3.67
N VAL A 25 23.61 -7.33 -3.86
CA VAL A 25 22.28 -7.26 -3.23
C VAL A 25 21.37 -8.45 -3.57
N THR A 26 21.55 -9.07 -4.74
CA THR A 26 20.78 -10.26 -5.16
C THR A 26 21.29 -11.55 -4.51
N GLN A 27 22.46 -11.52 -3.88
CA GLN A 27 23.11 -12.66 -3.22
C GLN A 27 23.09 -12.54 -1.70
N TRP A 28 23.10 -11.31 -1.17
CA TRP A 28 23.13 -11.05 0.28
C TRP A 28 21.80 -11.31 1.00
N TYR A 29 20.69 -11.36 0.27
CA TYR A 29 19.36 -11.48 0.86
C TYR A 29 18.59 -12.63 0.23
N ASP A 30 18.04 -13.51 1.07
CA ASP A 30 17.19 -14.63 0.65
C ASP A 30 15.93 -14.15 -0.09
N ARG A 31 15.45 -12.95 0.26
CA ARG A 31 14.24 -12.37 -0.33
C ARG A 31 14.38 -10.87 -0.55
N LEU A 32 14.26 -10.47 -1.82
CA LEU A 32 14.05 -9.07 -2.19
C LEU A 32 12.58 -8.68 -1.97
N VAL A 33 12.36 -7.51 -1.38
CA VAL A 33 11.03 -6.97 -1.07
C VAL A 33 10.72 -5.75 -1.94
N CYS A 34 9.43 -5.52 -2.15
CA CYS A 34 8.92 -4.24 -2.66
C CYS A 34 8.16 -3.57 -1.52
N GLY A 35 8.42 -2.29 -1.25
CA GLY A 35 7.87 -1.65 -0.06
C GLY A 35 8.50 -0.32 0.29
N VAL A 36 8.07 0.25 1.40
CA VAL A 36 8.62 1.48 1.96
C VAL A 36 9.22 1.18 3.33
N TYR A 37 10.45 1.64 3.54
CA TYR A 37 11.12 1.59 4.84
C TYR A 37 11.18 2.99 5.42
N VAL A 38 10.91 3.09 6.72
CA VAL A 38 11.09 4.32 7.50
C VAL A 38 12.36 4.16 8.32
N VAL A 39 13.34 5.01 8.06
CA VAL A 39 14.65 4.99 8.72
C VAL A 39 14.80 6.23 9.56
N HIS A 40 15.13 6.08 10.83
CA HIS A 40 15.56 7.18 11.67
C HIS A 40 17.00 7.55 11.30
N CYS A 41 17.18 8.68 10.62
CA CYS A 41 18.46 9.08 10.02
C CYS A 41 19.60 9.22 11.04
N PRO A 42 19.42 9.81 12.24
CA PRO A 42 20.50 9.96 13.19
C PRO A 42 21.10 8.64 13.68
N SER A 43 20.28 7.59 13.85
CA SER A 43 20.73 6.30 14.39
C SER A 43 20.81 5.17 13.36
N GLY A 44 20.34 5.39 12.14
CA GLY A 44 20.22 4.37 11.10
C GLY A 44 19.19 3.27 11.40
N ARG A 45 18.44 3.37 12.50
CA ARG A 45 17.46 2.34 12.90
C ARG A 45 16.24 2.37 11.99
N ILE A 46 15.72 1.19 11.67
CA ILE A 46 14.46 1.07 10.95
C ILE A 46 13.32 1.28 11.94
N ALA A 47 12.60 2.39 11.79
CA ALA A 47 11.46 2.78 12.62
C ALA A 47 10.15 2.12 12.18
N GLY A 48 10.05 1.74 10.90
CA GLY A 48 8.84 1.11 10.35
C GLY A 48 9.05 0.53 8.96
N ARG A 49 8.13 -0.33 8.53
CA ARG A 49 8.16 -1.01 7.23
C ARG A 49 6.73 -1.23 6.72
N LEU A 50 6.54 -1.02 5.43
CA LEU A 50 5.35 -1.43 4.67
C LEU A 50 5.82 -2.27 3.49
N HIS A 51 5.35 -3.49 3.37
CA HIS A 51 5.69 -4.37 2.24
C HIS A 51 4.47 -4.60 1.37
N PHE A 52 4.69 -4.60 0.06
CA PHE A 52 3.70 -5.01 -0.91
C PHE A 52 3.88 -6.48 -1.26
N GLU A 53 2.78 -7.20 -1.24
CA GLU A 53 2.72 -8.56 -1.75
C GLU A 53 2.61 -8.57 -3.30
N PRO A 54 2.94 -9.69 -3.95
CA PRO A 54 2.67 -9.83 -5.38
C PRO A 54 1.21 -9.49 -5.73
N PRO A 55 0.94 -8.90 -6.91
CA PRO A 55 1.87 -8.76 -8.04
C PRO A 55 2.72 -7.48 -7.99
N ILE A 56 2.56 -6.60 -7.00
CA ILE A 56 3.30 -5.34 -6.94
C ILE A 56 4.80 -5.63 -6.72
N ARG A 57 5.65 -5.05 -7.57
CA ARG A 57 7.11 -5.27 -7.52
C ARG A 57 7.92 -3.99 -7.59
N GLU A 58 7.30 -2.86 -7.90
CA GLU A 58 8.00 -1.64 -8.22
C GLU A 58 7.21 -0.44 -7.71
N LEU A 59 7.93 0.48 -7.07
CA LEU A 59 7.42 1.77 -6.62
C LEU A 59 8.14 2.86 -7.42
N PHE A 60 7.36 3.74 -8.04
CA PHE A 60 7.91 4.84 -8.84
C PHE A 60 8.09 6.12 -8.00
N ASP A 61 7.21 6.35 -7.03
CA ASP A 61 7.27 7.50 -6.13
C ASP A 61 6.62 7.16 -4.78
N VAL A 62 6.97 7.91 -3.74
CA VAL A 62 6.41 7.81 -2.39
C VAL A 62 6.13 9.20 -1.87
N ARG A 63 4.89 9.65 -1.78
CA ARG A 63 4.61 10.98 -1.22
C ARG A 63 4.15 10.90 0.23
N LEU A 64 4.59 11.88 1.01
CA LEU A 64 4.07 12.10 2.35
C LEU A 64 2.96 13.14 2.26
N LEU A 65 1.80 12.84 2.84
CA LEU A 65 0.60 13.69 2.80
C LEU A 65 0.22 14.08 4.24
N PRO A 66 0.79 15.16 4.80
CA PRO A 66 0.53 15.56 6.18
C PRO A 66 -0.95 15.85 6.41
N GLY A 67 -1.49 15.38 7.54
CA GLY A 67 -2.89 15.60 7.91
C GLY A 67 -3.92 14.81 7.09
N ILE A 68 -3.49 14.02 6.09
CA ILE A 68 -4.37 13.13 5.35
C ILE A 68 -4.36 11.76 6.02
N VAL A 69 -5.54 11.32 6.44
CA VAL A 69 -5.80 9.96 6.92
C VAL A 69 -6.62 9.22 5.87
N PHE A 70 -6.28 7.95 5.62
CA PHE A 70 -6.99 7.06 4.68
C PHE A 70 -6.96 7.50 3.18
N PRO A 71 -5.78 7.56 2.53
CA PRO A 71 -5.72 7.84 1.11
C PRO A 71 -6.34 6.68 0.30
N ALA A 72 -7.43 6.94 -0.41
CA ALA A 72 -8.01 6.00 -1.36
C ALA A 72 -7.29 6.10 -2.71
N VAL A 73 -6.82 4.97 -3.25
CA VAL A 73 -6.30 4.89 -4.61
C VAL A 73 -7.42 4.40 -5.51
N VAL A 74 -7.92 5.29 -6.37
CA VAL A 74 -8.95 4.93 -7.36
C VAL A 74 -8.29 4.81 -8.72
N GLY A 75 -8.56 3.70 -9.42
CA GLY A 75 -8.06 3.52 -10.78
C GLY A 75 -8.58 4.61 -11.71
N LEU A 76 -7.85 4.90 -12.80
CA LEU A 76 -8.20 5.95 -13.77
C LEU A 76 -9.40 5.60 -14.68
N GLN A 77 -10.15 4.54 -14.36
CA GLN A 77 -11.30 4.10 -15.14
C GLN A 77 -12.54 4.92 -14.72
N ARG A 78 -13.23 5.52 -15.69
CA ARG A 78 -14.37 6.42 -15.45
C ARG A 78 -15.44 5.81 -14.52
N GLY A 79 -15.84 4.55 -14.75
CA GLY A 79 -16.91 3.91 -13.98
C GLY A 79 -16.59 3.68 -12.50
N THR A 80 -15.31 3.64 -12.10
CA THR A 80 -14.91 3.47 -10.69
C THR A 80 -15.07 4.77 -9.91
N LEU A 81 -14.83 5.91 -10.56
CA LEU A 81 -14.95 7.24 -9.94
C LEU A 81 -16.40 7.56 -9.55
N ASP A 82 -17.38 7.13 -10.36
CA ASP A 82 -18.81 7.36 -10.13
C ASP A 82 -19.35 6.67 -8.86
N SER A 83 -18.59 5.73 -8.29
CA SER A 83 -18.96 4.97 -7.10
C SER A 83 -18.20 5.38 -5.82
N LEU A 84 -17.29 6.36 -5.90
CA LEU A 84 -16.50 6.81 -4.76
C LEU A 84 -17.23 7.89 -3.98
N PHE A 85 -17.61 7.57 -2.74
CA PHE A 85 -18.13 8.55 -1.78
C PHE A 85 -17.09 8.82 -0.69
N VAL A 86 -16.67 10.08 -0.56
CA VAL A 86 -15.78 10.53 0.53
C VAL A 86 -16.64 11.24 1.56
N PHE A 87 -16.77 10.64 2.75
CA PHE A 87 -17.49 11.27 3.86
C PHE A 87 -16.51 12.05 4.74
N PRO A 88 -16.74 13.36 4.97
CA PRO A 88 -15.93 14.12 5.91
C PRO A 88 -16.07 13.54 7.33
N GLY A 89 -14.95 13.35 8.05
CA GLY A 89 -14.96 13.01 9.48
C GLY A 89 -14.88 11.52 9.85
N VAL A 90 -14.62 10.61 8.90
CA VAL A 90 -14.37 9.20 9.23
C VAL A 90 -12.90 9.02 9.64
N THR A 91 -12.65 9.01 10.95
CA THR A 91 -11.41 8.50 11.58
C THR A 91 -11.58 7.03 11.97
N GLU A 92 -10.49 6.30 12.25
CA GLU A 92 -10.56 4.87 12.67
C GLU A 92 -11.53 4.62 13.85
N ALA A 93 -11.76 5.62 14.71
CA ALA A 93 -12.73 5.56 15.80
C ALA A 93 -14.19 5.42 15.33
N ASN A 94 -14.52 5.87 14.10
CA ASN A 94 -15.87 5.91 13.54
C ASN A 94 -16.04 5.03 12.28
N ALA A 95 -14.97 4.40 11.80
CA ALA A 95 -14.99 3.54 10.62
C ALA A 95 -15.60 2.16 10.91
N ARG A 96 -16.90 2.11 11.22
CA ARG A 96 -17.63 0.84 11.12
C ARG A 96 -17.88 0.56 9.64
N LEU A 97 -17.08 -0.33 9.05
CA LEU A 97 -17.35 -0.87 7.72
C LEU A 97 -18.79 -1.41 7.69
N PRO A 98 -19.60 -1.08 6.68
CA PRO A 98 -20.93 -1.66 6.55
C PRO A 98 -20.77 -3.18 6.48
N ARG A 99 -21.34 -3.88 7.48
CA ARG A 99 -21.40 -5.35 7.45
C ARG A 99 -22.12 -5.73 6.15
N LYS A 100 -21.50 -6.61 5.37
CA LYS A 100 -22.12 -7.23 4.19
C LYS A 100 -23.51 -7.70 4.61
N ARG A 101 -24.56 -7.11 4.05
CA ARG A 101 -25.94 -7.55 4.30
C ARG A 101 -25.96 -9.03 3.89
N PRO A 102 -26.35 -9.98 4.76
CA PRO A 102 -26.47 -11.37 4.33
C PRO A 102 -27.35 -11.37 3.09
N ALA A 103 -26.93 -12.11 2.06
CA ALA A 103 -27.70 -12.21 0.83
C ALA A 103 -29.13 -12.58 1.24
N THR A 104 -30.08 -11.69 0.94
CA THR A 104 -31.49 -12.02 1.08
C THR A 104 -31.68 -13.28 0.25
N GLY A 105 -31.95 -14.40 0.94
CA GLY A 105 -32.33 -15.62 0.29
C GLY A 105 -33.50 -15.33 -0.63
N ASP A 106 -33.39 -15.79 -1.87
CA ASP A 106 -34.43 -15.74 -2.88
C ASP A 106 -35.77 -16.18 -2.24
N PRO A 107 -36.85 -15.38 -2.31
CA PRO A 107 -38.13 -15.82 -1.78
C PRO A 107 -38.64 -16.95 -2.68
N ALA A 108 -38.48 -18.17 -2.18
CA ALA A 108 -39.38 -19.31 -2.40
C ALA A 108 -39.81 -19.59 -3.85
N THR A 109 -39.12 -20.52 -4.51
CA THR A 109 -39.83 -21.53 -5.30
C THR A 109 -40.44 -22.50 -4.29
N VAL A 110 -41.71 -22.28 -3.95
CA VAL A 110 -42.57 -23.27 -3.30
C VAL A 110 -43.60 -23.66 -4.37
N ASP A 111 -43.52 -24.94 -4.78
CA ASP A 111 -44.39 -25.73 -5.66
C ASP A 111 -44.98 -25.07 -6.92
#